data_AF-A0A7N2LGN7-F1
#
_entry.id   AF-A0A7N2LGN7-F1
#
_cell.length_a   1.000
_cell.length_b   1.000
_cell.length_c   1.000
_cell.angle_alpha   90.00
_cell.angle_beta   90.00
_cell.angle_gamma   90.00
#
_symmetry.space_group_name_H-M   'P 1'
#
loop_
_entity.id
_entity.type
_entity.pdbx_description
1 polymer ?
#
loop_
_entity_poly.entity_id
_entity_poly.type
_entity_poly.pdbx_seq_one_letter_code
_entity_poly.pdbx_strand_id
1 'polypeptide(L)'
;MSIETPLLLDTVANAVVDYKGRRVLRSNSGGWRSACFIIGVEVAERFAYYGISCNLVMYMTEQLGQSTATAAENVNTWSGTASLLPLLGAFVADSYLGRYRTIIIASCIYILVRISLSSSLGYV
;
A
#
# COMPACT_ATOMS: atom_id res chain seq x y z
N MET A 1 21.86 -13.10 -35.95
CA MET A 1 21.55 -13.39 -34.53
C MET A 1 20.32 -12.61 -34.13
N SER A 2 19.14 -13.25 -34.07
CA SER A 2 17.91 -12.68 -33.48
C SER A 2 16.79 -13.74 -33.41
N ILE A 3 16.99 -14.65 -32.45
CA ILE A 3 16.08 -15.37 -31.55
C ILE A 3 14.54 -15.26 -31.72
N GLU A 4 13.92 -16.43 -31.74
CA GLU A 4 12.49 -16.72 -31.65
C GLU A 4 11.86 -16.18 -30.36
N THR A 5 10.89 -15.27 -30.48
CA THR A 5 10.15 -14.67 -29.34
C THR A 5 8.60 -14.69 -29.40
N PRO A 6 7.88 -15.48 -30.25
CA PRO A 6 6.42 -15.49 -30.21
C PRO A 6 5.85 -16.40 -29.09
N LEU A 7 6.43 -17.57 -28.83
CA LEU A 7 5.81 -18.58 -27.95
C LEU A 7 5.84 -18.23 -26.46
N LEU A 8 6.88 -17.52 -26.01
CA LEU A 8 7.05 -17.17 -24.59
C LEU A 8 6.03 -16.12 -24.13
N LEU A 9 5.62 -15.25 -25.05
CA LEU A 9 4.70 -14.15 -24.78
C LEU A 9 3.26 -14.65 -24.60
N ASP A 10 2.87 -15.66 -25.38
CA ASP A 10 1.59 -16.36 -25.24
C ASP A 10 1.55 -17.24 -23.98
N THR A 11 2.64 -17.91 -23.61
CA THR A 11 2.65 -18.73 -22.38
C THR A 11 2.51 -17.88 -21.12
N VAL A 12 3.20 -16.72 -21.06
CA VAL A 12 3.09 -15.78 -19.94
C VAL A 12 1.69 -15.14 -19.90
N ALA A 13 1.12 -14.77 -21.04
CA ALA A 13 -0.24 -14.25 -21.11
C ALA A 13 -1.30 -15.28 -20.66
N ASN A 14 -1.08 -16.56 -20.94
CA ASN A 14 -1.95 -17.64 -20.48
C ASN A 14 -1.80 -17.95 -18.98
N ALA A 15 -0.67 -17.59 -18.35
CA ALA A 15 -0.42 -17.84 -16.93
C ALA A 15 -0.97 -16.75 -15.99
N VAL A 16 -1.24 -15.54 -16.50
CA VAL A 16 -1.70 -14.41 -15.68
C VAL A 16 -3.23 -14.33 -15.65
N VAL A 17 -3.80 -14.44 -14.44
CA VAL A 17 -5.25 -14.38 -14.20
C VAL A 17 -5.62 -13.16 -13.35
N ASP A 18 -6.77 -12.56 -13.65
CA ASP A 18 -7.33 -11.39 -13.00
C ASP A 18 -7.80 -11.74 -11.57
N TYR A 19 -8.10 -10.74 -10.72
CA TYR A 19 -8.61 -10.97 -9.36
C TYR A 19 -9.97 -11.72 -9.32
N LYS A 20 -10.64 -11.84 -10.47
CA LYS A 20 -11.86 -12.64 -10.71
C LYS A 20 -11.59 -14.03 -11.31
N GLY A 21 -10.33 -14.47 -11.41
CA GLY A 21 -9.93 -15.76 -11.97
C GLY A 21 -10.08 -15.89 -13.49
N ARG A 22 -10.31 -14.77 -14.19
CA ARG A 22 -10.42 -14.73 -15.67
C ARG A 22 -9.05 -14.48 -16.28
N ARG A 23 -8.79 -15.00 -17.48
CA ARG A 23 -7.51 -14.80 -18.17
C ARG A 23 -7.29 -13.31 -18.47
N VAL A 24 -6.10 -12.80 -18.15
CA VAL A 24 -5.72 -11.41 -18.42
C VAL A 24 -5.31 -11.28 -19.87
N LEU A 25 -6.19 -10.71 -20.69
CA LEU A 25 -5.85 -10.34 -22.07
C LEU A 25 -5.07 -9.02 -22.05
N ARG A 26 -3.84 -9.04 -22.58
CA ARG A 26 -2.95 -7.86 -22.64
C ARG A 26 -3.55 -6.69 -23.45
N SER A 27 -4.51 -6.97 -24.33
CA SER A 27 -5.28 -5.96 -25.08
C SER A 27 -6.37 -5.26 -24.28
N ASN A 28 -6.79 -5.83 -23.14
CA ASN A 28 -7.97 -5.37 -22.39
C ASN A 28 -7.67 -5.06 -20.91
N SER A 29 -6.47 -5.38 -20.41
CA SER A 29 -6.09 -5.19 -19.01
C SER A 29 -4.78 -4.44 -18.90
N GLY A 30 -4.83 -3.26 -18.26
CA GLY A 30 -3.68 -2.37 -18.09
C GLY A 30 -3.22 -1.76 -19.41
N GLY A 31 -2.84 -0.49 -19.38
CA GLY A 31 -2.41 0.22 -20.59
C GLY A 31 -2.20 1.70 -20.33
N TRP A 32 -2.05 2.48 -21.40
CA TRP A 32 -1.73 3.91 -21.34
C TRP A 32 -2.68 4.71 -20.44
N ARG A 33 -3.97 4.38 -20.39
CA ARG A 33 -4.93 5.07 -19.50
C ARG A 33 -4.63 4.85 -18.02
N SER A 34 -4.36 3.61 -17.60
CA SER A 34 -3.94 3.31 -16.22
C SER A 34 -2.57 3.92 -15.92
N ALA A 35 -1.62 3.85 -16.86
CA ALA A 35 -0.30 4.45 -16.68
C ALA A 35 -0.39 5.96 -16.47
N CYS A 36 -1.17 6.68 -17.29
CA CYS A 36 -1.40 8.11 -17.12
C CYS A 36 -2.06 8.45 -15.78
N PHE A 37 -3.00 7.62 -15.31
CA PHE A 37 -3.63 7.82 -14.00
C PHE A 37 -2.62 7.65 -12.86
N ILE A 38 -1.81 6.59 -12.88
CA ILE A 38 -0.76 6.34 -11.88
C ILE A 38 0.24 7.49 -11.86
N ILE A 39 0.72 7.93 -13.03
CA ILE A 39 1.66 9.05 -13.15
C ILE A 39 1.02 10.35 -12.63
N GLY A 40 -0.25 10.61 -12.94
CA GLY A 40 -0.96 11.79 -12.47
C GLY A 40 -1.05 11.84 -10.95
N VAL A 41 -1.39 10.71 -10.32
CA VAL A 41 -1.41 10.58 -8.85
C VAL A 41 -0.03 10.81 -8.25
N GLU A 42 1.00 10.17 -8.82
CA GLU A 42 2.38 10.30 -8.36
C GLU A 42 2.89 11.75 -8.43
N VAL A 43 2.58 12.47 -9.50
CA VAL A 43 2.95 13.88 -9.66
C VAL A 43 2.20 14.76 -8.65
N ALA A 44 0.90 14.53 -8.45
CA ALA A 44 0.11 15.27 -7.47
C ALA A 44 0.62 15.04 -6.04
N GLU A 45 0.97 13.80 -5.69
CA GLU A 45 1.55 13.45 -4.39
C GLU A 45 2.88 14.17 -4.15
N ARG A 46 3.80 14.12 -5.13
CA ARG A 46 5.08 14.85 -5.07
C ARG A 46 4.90 16.35 -4.93
N PHE A 47 3.95 16.93 -5.68
CA PHE A 47 3.66 18.35 -5.60
C PHE A 47 3.17 18.75 -4.19
N ALA A 48 2.24 17.97 -3.62
CA ALA A 48 1.75 18.20 -2.26
C ALA A 48 2.87 18.02 -1.22
N TYR A 49 3.69 16.98 -1.35
CA TYR A 49 4.81 16.72 -0.46
C TYR A 49 5.79 17.89 -0.41
N TYR A 50 6.26 18.34 -1.58
CA TYR A 50 7.20 19.47 -1.66
C TYR A 50 6.57 20.79 -1.24
N GLY A 51 5.29 21.01 -1.57
CA GLY A 51 4.55 22.21 -1.15
C GLY A 51 4.47 22.33 0.37
N ILE A 52 4.24 21.22 1.07
CA ILE A 52 4.24 21.18 2.53
C ILE A 52 5.67 21.30 3.07
N SER A 53 6.62 20.51 2.55
CA SER A 53 7.99 20.45 3.09
C SER A 53 8.70 21.79 3.06
N CYS A 54 8.52 22.58 1.99
CA CYS A 54 9.16 23.88 1.84
C CYS A 54 8.64 24.93 2.83
N ASN A 55 7.36 24.83 3.23
CA ASN A 55 6.73 25.80 4.12
C ASN A 55 6.75 25.37 5.60
N LEU A 56 6.97 24.08 5.88
CA LEU A 56 6.82 23.52 7.22
C LEU A 56 7.82 24.09 8.23
N VAL A 57 9.10 24.26 7.84
CA VAL A 57 10.13 24.84 8.72
C VAL A 57 9.74 26.27 9.14
N MET A 58 9.39 27.10 8.16
CA MET A 58 8.99 28.49 8.38
C MET A 58 7.72 28.59 9.24
N TYR A 59 6.75 27.71 9.01
CA TYR A 59 5.55 27.64 9.85
C TYR A 59 5.88 27.29 11.32
N MET A 60 6.79 26.34 11.55
CA MET A 60 7.21 25.94 12.90
C MET A 60 8.01 27.04 13.62
N THR A 61 8.88 27.75 12.90
CA THR A 61 9.70 28.82 13.50
C THR A 61 8.94 30.11 13.70
N GLU A 62 8.12 30.54 12.73
CA GLU A 62 7.47 31.86 12.76
C GLU A 62 6.12 31.82 13.48
N GLN A 63 5.27 30.82 13.21
CA GLN A 63 3.90 30.79 13.75
C GLN A 63 3.76 29.99 15.04
N LEU A 64 4.51 28.90 15.17
CA LEU A 64 4.57 28.12 16.41
C LEU A 64 5.64 28.62 17.39
N GLY A 65 6.50 29.55 16.97
CA GLY A 65 7.54 30.13 17.80
C GLY A 65 8.57 29.12 18.31
N GLN A 66 8.74 27.99 17.63
CA GLN A 66 9.71 26.96 18.04
C GLN A 66 11.14 27.43 17.75
N SER A 67 12.09 27.01 18.60
CA SER A 67 13.51 27.22 18.32
C SER A 67 13.89 26.51 17.00
N THR A 68 14.86 27.05 16.27
CA THR A 68 15.33 26.47 15.00
C THR A 68 15.76 25.01 15.15
N ALA A 69 16.34 24.65 16.31
CA ALA A 69 16.75 23.28 16.61
C ALA A 69 15.53 22.34 16.74
N THR A 70 14.51 22.76 17.51
CA THR A 70 13.28 21.98 17.70
C THR A 70 12.45 21.87 16.43
N ALA A 71 12.38 22.96 15.64
CA ALA A 71 11.69 22.96 14.36
C ALA A 71 12.35 21.99 13.36
N ALA A 72 13.69 21.97 13.31
CA ALA A 72 14.43 21.04 12.46
C ALA A 72 14.22 19.57 12.86
N GLU A 73 14.19 19.27 14.17
CA GLU A 73 13.90 17.93 14.69
C GLU A 73 12.49 17.45 14.29
N ASN A 74 11.50 18.33 14.43
CA ASN A 74 10.12 18.04 14.06
C ASN A 74 9.95 17.82 12.55
N VAL A 75 10.61 18.64 11.72
CA VAL A 75 10.60 18.46 10.26
C VAL A 75 11.31 17.18 9.85
N ASN A 76 12.41 16.82 10.50
CA ASN A 76 13.10 15.55 10.26
C ASN A 76 12.22 14.35 10.65
N THR A 77 11.51 14.44 11.78
CA THR A 77 10.55 13.42 12.22
C THR A 77 9.37 13.28 11.25
N TRP A 78 8.85 14.40 10.72
CA TRP A 78 7.81 14.41 9.70
C TRP A 78 8.29 13.72 8.41
N SER A 79 9.49 14.07 7.92
CA SER A 79 10.09 13.45 6.72
C SER A 79 10.34 11.95 6.90
N GLY A 80 10.85 11.56 8.07
CA GLY A 80 11.03 10.15 8.43
C GLY A 80 9.71 9.38 8.45
N THR A 81 8.66 9.97 9.04
CA THR A 81 7.32 9.36 9.08
C THR A 81 6.72 9.24 7.67
N ALA A 82 6.86 10.27 6.83
CA ALA A 82 6.40 10.25 5.44
C ALA A 82 7.12 9.17 4.61
N SER A 83 8.37 8.84 4.93
CA SER A 83 9.13 7.78 4.26
C SER A 83 8.76 6.37 4.74
N LEU A 84 8.31 6.23 6.00
CA LEU A 84 7.86 4.96 6.57
C LEU A 84 6.42 4.61 6.18
N LEU A 85 5.57 5.62 5.92
CA LEU A 85 4.16 5.42 5.59
C LEU A 85 3.93 4.53 4.34
N PRO A 86 4.70 4.66 3.23
CA PRO A 86 4.61 3.77 2.09
C PRO A 86 4.99 2.33 2.40
N LEU A 87 5.96 2.10 3.30
CA LEU A 87 6.34 0.75 3.73
C LEU A 87 5.19 0.07 4.47
N LEU A 88 4.55 0.82 5.38
CA LEU A 88 3.38 0.35 6.10
C LEU A 88 2.19 0.16 5.15
N GLY A 89 1.98 1.08 4.22
CA GLY A 89 0.95 1.01 3.18
C GLY A 89 1.13 -0.19 2.26
N ALA A 90 2.37 -0.49 1.84
CA ALA A 90 2.71 -1.66 1.04
C ALA A 90 2.48 -2.96 1.81
N PHE A 91 2.88 -3.03 3.08
CA PHE A 91 2.63 -4.18 3.94
C PHE A 91 1.13 -4.45 4.12
N VAL A 92 0.34 -3.39 4.33
CA VAL A 92 -1.12 -3.48 4.41
C VAL A 92 -1.71 -3.89 3.06
N ALA A 93 -1.26 -3.31 1.95
CA ALA A 93 -1.75 -3.66 0.62
C ALA A 93 -1.48 -5.14 0.29
N ASP A 94 -0.26 -5.63 0.54
CA ASP A 94 0.15 -7.02 0.28
C ASP A 94 -0.61 -8.01 1.18
N SER A 95 -0.81 -7.63 2.45
CA SER A 95 -1.62 -8.42 3.38
C SER A 95 -3.08 -8.49 2.91
N TYR A 96 -3.74 -7.35 2.70
CA TYR A 96 -5.20 -7.28 2.49
C TYR A 96 -5.68 -7.74 1.10
N LEU A 97 -4.83 -7.75 0.07
CA LEU A 97 -5.21 -8.19 -1.29
C LEU A 97 -5.19 -9.72 -1.50
N GLY A 98 -4.65 -10.50 -0.57
CA GLY A 98 -4.77 -11.95 -0.60
C GLY A 98 -4.12 -12.62 0.61
N ARG A 99 -4.78 -13.63 1.19
CA ARG A 99 -4.38 -14.40 2.40
C ARG A 99 -4.75 -13.76 3.76
N TYR A 100 -4.56 -12.46 3.98
CA TYR A 100 -4.89 -11.84 5.28
C TYR A 100 -6.38 -11.95 5.64
N ARG A 101 -7.28 -11.73 4.67
CA ARG A 101 -8.73 -11.86 4.88
C ARG A 101 -9.12 -13.25 5.39
N THR A 102 -8.52 -14.29 4.81
CA THR A 102 -8.76 -15.68 5.22
C THR A 102 -8.22 -15.95 6.62
N ILE A 103 -7.02 -15.44 6.95
CA ILE A 103 -6.41 -15.60 8.27
C ILE A 103 -7.22 -14.88 9.35
N ILE A 104 -7.69 -13.65 9.09
CA ILE A 104 -8.56 -12.90 10.02
C ILE A 104 -9.87 -13.64 10.24
N ILE A 105 -10.55 -14.07 9.18
CA ILE A 105 -11.82 -14.81 9.29
C ILE A 105 -11.62 -16.11 10.07
N ALA A 106 -10.58 -16.88 9.76
CA ALA A 106 -10.26 -18.13 10.48
C ALA A 106 -9.92 -17.85 11.96
N SER A 107 -9.19 -16.77 12.25
CA SER A 107 -8.84 -16.36 13.62
C SER A 107 -10.07 -15.92 14.41
N CYS A 108 -10.97 -15.15 13.80
CA CYS A 108 -12.25 -14.76 14.42
C CYS A 108 -13.12 -15.98 14.71
N ILE A 109 -13.23 -16.93 13.77
CA ILE A 109 -13.96 -18.19 13.97
C ILE A 109 -13.34 -18.99 15.11
N TYR A 110 -12.01 -19.12 15.17
CA TYR A 110 -11.31 -19.85 16.23
C TYR A 110 -11.57 -19.26 17.63
N ILE A 111 -11.55 -17.93 17.77
CA ILE A 111 -11.84 -17.25 19.03
C ILE A 111 -13.30 -17.47 19.44
N LEU A 112 -14.25 -17.30 18.52
CA LEU A 112 -15.68 -17.52 18.80
C LEU A 112 -15.97 -18.95 19.23
N VAL A 113 -15.37 -19.94 18.56
CA VAL A 113 -15.49 -21.35 18.92
C VAL A 113 -14.89 -21.62 20.29
N ARG A 114 -13.70 -21.07 20.60
CA ARG A 114 -13.10 -21.21 21.94
C ARG A 114 -13.99 -20.62 23.04
N ILE A 115 -14.59 -19.45 22.82
CA ILE A 115 -15.47 -18.82 23.80
C ILE A 115 -16.71 -19.67 24.04
N SER A 116 -17.38 -20.14 22.97
CA SER A 116 -18.57 -21.01 23.10
C SER A 116 -18.25 -22.36 23.74
N LEU A 117 -17.06 -22.90 23.50
CA LEU A 117 -16.64 -24.15 24.13
C LEU A 117 -16.30 -23.95 25.61
N SER A 118 -15.66 -22.84 25.97
CA SER A 118 -15.34 -22.50 27.37
C SER A 118 -16.59 -22.31 28.22
N SER A 119 -17.61 -21.63 27.69
CA SER A 119 -18.90 -21.45 28.38
C SER A 119 -19.68 -22.76 28.54
N SER A 120 -19.54 -23.69 27.58
CA SER A 120 -20.17 -25.02 27.64
C SER A 120 -19.48 -25.96 28.65
N LEU A 121 -18.16 -25.84 28.84
CA LEU A 121 -17.37 -26.65 29.77
C LEU A 121 -17.37 -26.13 31.22
N GLY A 122 -18.11 -25.05 31.51
CA GLY A 122 -18.22 -24.50 32.87
C GLY A 122 -16.96 -23.77 33.37
N TYR A 123 -16.04 -23.39 32.47
CA TYR A 123 -14.97 -22.45 32.78
C TYR A 123 -15.47 -21.02 32.54
N VAL A 124 -16.33 -20.59 33.47
CA VAL A 124 -16.92 -19.29 33.85
C VAL A 124 -18.31 -19.56 34.39
#